data_AF-A0A972XT90-F1
#
_entry.id   AF-A0A972XT90-F1
#
_cell.length_a   1.000
_cell.length_b   1.000
_cell.length_c   1.000
_cell.angle_alpha   90.00
_cell.angle_beta   90.00
_cell.angle_gamma   90.00
#
_symmetry.space_group_name_H-M   'P 1'
#
loop_
_entity.id
_entity.type
_entity.pdbx_description
1 polymer ?
#
loop_
_entity_poly.entity_id
_entity_poly.type
_entity_poly.pdbx_seq_one_letter_code
_entity_poly.pdbx_strand_id
1 'polypeptide(L)'
;MTEATPLTDAEKAAKRGRTTLAQKLAVELEDILGMEFEALQKQDLERFEQLQERKTDLLAELTRLCPATQTLQSDPDWQGLLDTMTRCRDMHRRNAMLIERKLEAIRGTLQSLQASVSTSTVEVYDRLGQVARFTRGRGYQEA
;
A
#
# COMPACT_ATOMS: atom_id res chain seq x y z
N MET A 1 2.14 18.13 -46.39
CA MET A 1 1.37 17.06 -47.04
C MET A 1 1.94 15.74 -46.55
N THR A 2 1.33 15.15 -45.53
CA THR A 2 1.67 13.82 -45.05
C THR A 2 0.35 13.05 -45.11
N GLU A 3 0.19 12.27 -46.17
CA GLU A 3 -1.00 11.45 -46.39
C GLU A 3 -1.13 10.45 -45.25
N ALA A 4 -2.20 10.59 -44.47
CA ALA A 4 -2.64 9.55 -43.57
C ALA A 4 -3.14 8.38 -44.43
N THR A 5 -2.29 7.37 -44.61
CA THR A 5 -2.68 6.08 -45.20
C THR A 5 -3.94 5.60 -44.48
N PRO A 6 -5.07 5.39 -45.18
CA PRO A 6 -6.28 4.92 -44.53
C PRO A 6 -6.02 3.51 -43.97
N LEU A 7 -6.08 3.39 -42.63
CA LEU A 7 -6.02 2.10 -41.94
C LEU A 7 -7.06 1.16 -42.56
N THR A 8 -6.64 -0.03 -42.94
CA THR A 8 -7.54 -1.05 -43.50
C THR A 8 -8.59 -1.44 -42.45
N ASP A 9 -9.80 -1.81 -42.88
CA ASP A 9 -10.89 -2.13 -41.95
C ASP A 9 -10.53 -3.28 -40.99
N ALA A 10 -9.65 -4.19 -41.42
CA ALA A 10 -9.08 -5.26 -40.61
C ALA A 10 -8.19 -4.73 -39.46
N GLU A 11 -7.36 -3.71 -39.71
CA GLU A 11 -6.51 -3.10 -38.68
C GLU A 11 -7.33 -2.35 -37.64
N LYS A 12 -8.41 -1.66 -38.07
CA LYS A 12 -9.36 -1.01 -37.16
C LYS A 12 -10.12 -2.04 -36.30
N ALA A 13 -10.50 -3.19 -36.89
CA ALA A 13 -11.14 -4.26 -36.13
C ALA A 13 -10.18 -4.88 -35.10
N ALA A 14 -8.93 -5.16 -35.49
CA ALA A 14 -7.91 -5.69 -34.60
C ALA A 14 -7.55 -4.71 -33.46
N LYS A 15 -7.49 -3.41 -33.76
CA LYS A 15 -7.27 -2.35 -32.75
C LYS A 15 -8.43 -2.30 -31.75
N ARG A 16 -9.68 -2.29 -32.23
CA ARG A 16 -10.87 -2.32 -31.36
C ARG A 16 -10.92 -3.56 -30.47
N GLY A 17 -10.51 -4.72 -30.99
CA GLY A 17 -10.37 -5.94 -30.19
C GLY A 17 -9.33 -5.79 -29.08
N ARG A 18 -8.18 -5.20 -29.39
CA ARG A 18 -7.10 -4.92 -28.41
C ARG A 18 -7.54 -3.95 -27.33
N THR A 19 -8.16 -2.83 -27.69
CA THR A 19 -8.65 -1.83 -26.72
C THR A 19 -9.71 -2.43 -25.81
N THR A 20 -10.64 -3.22 -26.37
CA THR A 20 -11.68 -3.91 -25.59
C THR A 20 -11.08 -4.91 -24.60
N LEU A 21 -10.08 -5.68 -25.01
CA LEU A 21 -9.40 -6.62 -24.13
C LEU A 21 -8.64 -5.89 -23.01
N ALA A 22 -7.86 -4.87 -23.35
CA ALA A 22 -7.14 -4.06 -22.36
C ALA A 22 -8.10 -3.41 -21.35
N GLN A 23 -9.24 -2.92 -21.82
CA GLN A 23 -10.27 -2.36 -20.94
C GLN A 23 -10.81 -3.38 -19.94
N LYS A 24 -11.06 -4.62 -20.38
CA LYS A 24 -11.53 -5.70 -19.48
C LYS A 24 -10.50 -6.02 -18.40
N LEU A 25 -9.23 -6.13 -18.78
CA LEU A 25 -8.14 -6.40 -17.83
C LEU A 25 -7.95 -5.24 -16.83
N ALA A 26 -8.14 -4.00 -17.27
CA ALA A 26 -8.06 -2.84 -16.39
C ALA A 26 -9.21 -2.79 -15.38
N VAL A 27 -10.43 -3.19 -15.78
CA VAL A 27 -11.57 -3.33 -14.85
C VAL A 27 -11.31 -4.45 -13.84
N GLU A 28 -10.75 -5.58 -14.28
CA GLU A 28 -10.38 -6.67 -13.36
C GLU A 28 -9.30 -6.21 -12.35
N LEU A 29 -8.34 -5.39 -12.80
CA LEU A 29 -7.35 -4.78 -11.91
C LEU A 29 -8.00 -3.85 -10.88
N GLU A 30 -9.01 -3.07 -11.30
CA GLU A 30 -9.80 -2.20 -10.40
C GLU A 30 -10.47 -3.04 -9.29
N ASP A 31 -11.08 -4.17 -9.65
CA ASP A 31 -11.71 -5.10 -8.70
C ASP A 31 -10.68 -5.70 -7.72
N ILE A 32 -9.51 -6.11 -8.22
CA ILE A 32 -8.44 -6.64 -7.34
C ILE A 32 -7.97 -5.60 -6.35
N LEU A 33 -7.77 -4.35 -6.77
CA LEU A 33 -7.37 -3.27 -5.86
C LEU A 33 -8.46 -2.99 -4.80
N GLY A 34 -9.73 -3.17 -5.15
CA GLY A 34 -10.84 -3.14 -4.20
C GLY A 34 -10.78 -4.28 -3.18
N MET A 35 -10.56 -5.51 -3.65
CA MET A 35 -10.41 -6.68 -2.78
C MET A 35 -9.18 -6.59 -1.86
N GLU A 36 -8.06 -6.06 -2.36
CA GLU A 36 -6.87 -5.76 -1.56
C GLU A 36 -7.22 -4.80 -0.43
N PHE A 37 -7.95 -3.73 -0.73
CA PHE A 37 -8.36 -2.75 0.27
C PHE A 37 -9.19 -3.39 1.39
N GLU A 38 -10.17 -4.23 1.03
CA GLU A 38 -10.98 -4.96 2.01
C GLU A 38 -10.16 -5.93 2.86
N ALA A 39 -9.26 -6.70 2.24
CA ALA A 39 -8.37 -7.62 2.92
C ALA A 39 -7.48 -6.86 3.92
N LEU A 40 -6.89 -5.74 3.47
CA LEU A 40 -6.11 -4.85 4.32
C LEU A 40 -6.94 -4.31 5.48
N GLN A 41 -8.19 -3.87 5.27
CA GLN A 41 -9.05 -3.42 6.36
C GLN A 41 -9.26 -4.51 7.41
N LYS A 42 -9.58 -5.73 6.97
CA LYS A 42 -9.86 -6.91 7.83
C LYS A 42 -8.61 -7.57 8.42
N GLN A 43 -7.40 -7.09 8.10
CA GLN A 43 -6.12 -7.70 8.47
C GLN A 43 -5.95 -9.13 7.91
N ASP A 44 -6.63 -9.44 6.82
CA ASP A 44 -6.51 -10.70 6.10
C ASP A 44 -5.30 -10.64 5.16
N LEU A 45 -4.10 -10.84 5.72
CA LEU A 45 -2.85 -10.71 4.99
C LEU A 45 -2.63 -11.85 3.99
N GLU A 46 -3.14 -13.06 4.30
CA GLU A 46 -3.03 -14.20 3.39
C GLU A 46 -3.80 -13.93 2.09
N ARG A 47 -5.04 -13.44 2.19
CA ARG A 47 -5.81 -13.02 1.02
C ARG A 47 -5.12 -11.88 0.26
N PHE A 48 -4.54 -10.91 0.97
CA PHE A 48 -3.82 -9.80 0.33
C PHE A 48 -2.62 -10.29 -0.50
N GLU A 49 -1.83 -11.24 0.02
CA GLU A 49 -0.69 -11.84 -0.69
C GLU A 49 -1.15 -12.64 -1.91
N GLN A 50 -2.19 -13.47 -1.78
CA GLN A 50 -2.75 -14.23 -2.91
C GLN A 50 -3.21 -13.31 -4.06
N LEU A 51 -3.72 -12.12 -3.74
CA LEU A 51 -4.15 -11.14 -4.74
C LEU A 51 -2.96 -10.49 -5.49
N GLN A 52 -1.74 -10.47 -4.93
CA GLN A 52 -0.56 -9.87 -5.57
C GLN A 52 -0.14 -10.61 -6.85
N GLU A 53 -0.27 -11.94 -6.87
CA GLU A 53 0.08 -12.75 -8.05
C GLU A 53 -0.79 -12.35 -9.24
N ARG A 54 -2.12 -12.37 -9.07
CA ARG A 54 -3.05 -12.02 -10.15
C ARG A 54 -2.90 -10.57 -10.60
N LYS A 55 -2.66 -9.64 -9.68
CA LYS A 55 -2.36 -8.23 -10.03
C LYS A 55 -1.13 -8.10 -10.90
N THR A 56 -0.07 -8.85 -10.59
CA THR A 56 1.18 -8.84 -11.34
C THR A 56 0.95 -9.36 -12.76
N ASP A 57 0.21 -10.45 -12.91
CA ASP A 57 -0.16 -11.01 -14.22
C ASP A 57 -0.95 -10.00 -15.05
N LEU A 58 -1.98 -9.37 -14.47
CA LEU A 58 -2.79 -8.36 -15.14
C LEU A 58 -1.96 -7.16 -15.61
N LEU A 59 -1.04 -6.66 -14.79
CA LEU A 59 -0.16 -5.55 -15.15
C LEU A 59 0.81 -5.93 -16.28
N ALA A 60 1.31 -7.17 -16.29
CA ALA A 60 2.15 -7.67 -17.37
C ALA A 60 1.36 -7.81 -18.68
N GLU A 61 0.13 -8.35 -18.63
CA GLU A 61 -0.76 -8.45 -19.77
C GLU A 61 -1.13 -7.06 -20.34
N LEU A 62 -1.49 -6.11 -19.46
CA LEU A 62 -1.79 -4.73 -19.83
C LEU A 62 -0.59 -4.05 -20.50
N THR A 63 0.61 -4.24 -19.94
CA THR A 63 1.86 -3.68 -20.51
C THR A 63 2.13 -4.23 -21.91
N ARG A 64 1.83 -5.51 -22.16
CA ARG A 64 1.99 -6.14 -23.48
C ARG A 64 0.96 -5.65 -24.50
N LEU A 65 -0.27 -5.36 -24.07
CA LEU A 65 -1.37 -4.94 -24.94
C LEU A 65 -1.34 -3.44 -25.29
N CYS A 66 -0.85 -2.63 -24.37
CA CYS A 66 -0.77 -1.19 -24.50
C CYS A 66 0.29 -0.77 -25.54
N PRO A 67 -0.02 0.16 -26.46
CA PRO A 67 0.98 0.77 -27.31
C PRO A 67 1.86 1.74 -26.50
N ALA A 68 2.85 2.34 -27.17
CA ALA A 68 3.68 3.37 -26.55
C ALA A 68 2.84 4.50 -25.94
N THR A 69 3.32 5.07 -24.83
CA THR A 69 2.60 6.09 -24.04
C THR A 69 2.10 7.27 -24.87
N GLN A 70 2.89 7.72 -25.86
CA GLN A 70 2.50 8.81 -26.74
C GLN A 70 1.24 8.48 -27.55
N THR A 71 1.14 7.24 -28.05
CA THR A 71 -0.02 6.75 -28.79
C THR A 71 -1.22 6.57 -27.89
N LEU A 72 -1.02 6.00 -26.68
CA LEU A 72 -2.09 5.86 -25.68
C LEU A 72 -2.76 7.20 -25.37
N GLN A 73 -1.98 8.28 -25.21
CA GLN A 73 -2.50 9.61 -24.85
C GLN A 73 -3.12 10.37 -26.02
N SER A 74 -2.69 10.09 -27.25
CA SER A 74 -3.14 10.85 -28.43
C SER A 74 -4.37 10.24 -29.10
N ASP A 75 -4.68 8.98 -28.79
CA ASP A 75 -5.65 8.17 -29.52
C ASP A 75 -6.95 8.01 -28.71
N PRO A 76 -8.09 8.58 -29.17
CA PRO A 76 -9.35 8.54 -28.45
C PRO A 76 -9.87 7.14 -28.13
N ASP A 77 -9.50 6.13 -28.94
CA ASP A 77 -9.94 4.74 -28.72
C ASP A 77 -9.38 4.15 -27.41
N TRP A 78 -8.32 4.74 -26.85
CA TRP A 78 -7.68 4.32 -25.60
C TRP A 78 -8.07 5.16 -24.39
N GLN A 79 -8.89 6.21 -24.56
CA GLN A 79 -9.23 7.13 -23.48
C GLN A 79 -9.93 6.42 -22.30
N GLY A 80 -10.86 5.50 -22.58
CA GLY A 80 -11.54 4.72 -21.53
C GLY A 80 -10.57 3.88 -20.68
N LEU A 81 -9.50 3.38 -21.29
CA LEU A 81 -8.45 2.66 -20.58
C LEU A 81 -7.67 3.60 -19.67
N LEU A 82 -7.28 4.78 -20.15
CA LEU A 82 -6.55 5.78 -19.36
C LEU A 82 -7.36 6.23 -18.14
N ASP A 83 -8.66 6.46 -18.32
CA ASP A 83 -9.57 6.83 -17.23
C ASP A 83 -9.61 5.72 -16.17
N THR A 84 -9.67 4.46 -16.61
CA THR A 84 -9.67 3.29 -15.71
C THR A 84 -8.33 3.12 -14.99
N MET A 85 -7.21 3.24 -15.70
CA MET A 85 -5.87 3.18 -15.12
C MET A 85 -5.62 4.31 -14.11
N THR A 86 -6.23 5.47 -14.33
CA THR A 86 -6.19 6.59 -13.37
C THR A 86 -6.90 6.20 -12.07
N ARG A 87 -8.10 5.59 -12.16
CA ARG A 87 -8.81 5.07 -10.97
C ARG A 87 -8.00 3.98 -10.27
N CYS A 88 -7.43 3.03 -11.01
CA CYS A 88 -6.57 1.98 -10.45
C CYS A 88 -5.37 2.57 -9.69
N ARG A 89 -4.71 3.59 -10.23
CA ARG A 89 -3.61 4.28 -9.56
C ARG A 89 -4.07 4.89 -8.22
N ASP A 90 -5.22 5.55 -8.21
CA ASP A 90 -5.74 6.21 -7.02
C ASP A 90 -6.18 5.20 -5.95
N MET A 91 -6.79 4.08 -6.36
CA MET A 91 -7.10 2.94 -5.48
C MET A 91 -5.84 2.30 -4.91
N HIS A 92 -4.82 2.06 -5.73
CA HIS A 92 -3.55 1.52 -5.25
C HIS A 92 -2.86 2.46 -4.26
N ARG A 93 -2.89 3.77 -4.51
CA ARG A 93 -2.38 4.78 -3.57
C ARG A 93 -3.13 4.73 -2.23
N ARG A 94 -4.45 4.55 -2.24
CA ARG A 94 -5.26 4.37 -1.04
C ARG A 94 -4.81 3.13 -0.25
N ASN A 95 -4.56 2.01 -0.92
CA ASN A 95 -4.07 0.78 -0.29
C ASN A 95 -2.71 1.01 0.38
N ALA A 96 -1.78 1.66 -0.31
CA ALA A 96 -0.46 2.00 0.24
C ALA A 96 -0.56 2.89 1.50
N MET A 97 -1.38 3.95 1.46
CA MET A 97 -1.59 4.82 2.63
C MET A 97 -2.16 4.05 3.84
N LEU A 98 -3.06 3.07 3.60
CA LEU A 98 -3.59 2.24 4.68
C LEU A 98 -2.50 1.36 5.30
N ILE A 99 -1.64 0.76 4.47
CA ILE A 99 -0.50 -0.04 4.94
C ILE A 99 0.44 0.83 5.78
N GLU A 100 0.84 2.00 5.27
CA GLU A 100 1.73 2.94 6.00
C GLU A 100 1.16 3.31 7.36
N ARG A 101 -0.12 3.67 7.43
CA ARG A 101 -0.79 4.03 8.69
C ARG A 101 -0.81 2.86 9.68
N LYS A 102 -1.03 1.63 9.21
CA LYS A 102 -1.00 0.43 10.07
C LYS A 102 0.41 0.15 10.58
N LEU A 103 1.44 0.29 9.74
CA LEU A 103 2.83 0.15 10.15
C LEU A 103 3.23 1.20 11.20
N GLU A 104 2.78 2.45 11.03
CA GLU A 104 3.06 3.51 11.99
C GLU A 104 2.43 3.23 13.36
N ALA A 105 1.18 2.74 13.39
CA ALA A 105 0.53 2.32 14.63
C ALA A 105 1.28 1.17 15.33
N ILE A 106 1.79 0.20 14.57
CA ILE A 106 2.60 -0.90 15.11
C ILE A 106 3.91 -0.35 15.70
N ARG A 107 4.61 0.53 14.97
CA ARG A 107 5.85 1.16 15.43
C ARG A 107 5.64 1.97 16.71
N GLY A 108 4.59 2.80 16.76
CA GLY A 108 4.26 3.59 17.94
C GLY A 108 3.92 2.71 19.15
N THR A 109 3.21 1.59 18.93
CA THR A 109 2.92 0.61 19.98
C THR A 109 4.21 -0.03 20.52
N LEU A 110 5.11 -0.46 19.62
CA LEU A 110 6.41 -1.03 20.01
C LEU A 110 7.28 -0.02 20.77
N GLN A 111 7.32 1.23 20.34
CA GLN A 111 8.05 2.31 21.03
C GLN A 111 7.48 2.56 22.43
N SER A 112 6.15 2.58 22.58
CA SER A 112 5.49 2.75 23.88
C SER A 112 5.82 1.59 24.84
N LEU A 113 5.80 0.35 24.34
CA LEU A 113 6.20 -0.82 25.13
C LEU A 113 7.68 -0.73 25.55
N GLN A 114 8.60 -0.39 24.64
CA GLN A 114 10.03 -0.23 24.95
C GLN A 114 10.30 0.90 25.95
N ALA A 115 9.62 2.04 25.82
CA ALA A 115 9.74 3.16 26.75
C ALA A 115 9.30 2.74 28.16
N SER A 116 8.19 2.00 28.29
CA SER A 116 7.70 1.50 29.58
C SER A 116 8.67 0.53 30.29
N VAL A 117 9.39 -0.30 29.54
CA VAL A 117 10.42 -1.20 30.08
C VAL A 117 11.63 -0.42 30.57
N SER A 118 12.00 0.66 29.87
CA SER A 118 13.16 1.48 30.22
C SER A 118 12.90 2.37 31.45
N THR A 119 11.70 2.93 31.61
CA THR A 119 11.33 3.67 32.84
C THR A 119 11.09 2.76 34.03
N SER A 120 10.45 1.61 33.84
CA SER A 120 10.21 0.66 34.94
C SER A 120 11.51 0.08 35.53
N THR A 121 12.51 -0.20 34.70
CA THR A 121 13.83 -0.69 35.18
C THR A 121 14.59 0.38 35.97
N VAL A 122 14.54 1.66 35.55
CA VAL A 122 15.16 2.78 36.28
C VAL A 122 14.42 3.07 37.59
N GLU A 123 13.08 3.04 37.60
CA GLU A 123 12.29 3.24 38.83
C GLU A 123 12.52 2.13 39.87
N VAL A 124 12.70 0.88 39.44
CA VAL A 124 12.98 -0.24 40.36
C VAL A 124 14.37 -0.10 40.99
N TYR A 125 15.36 0.36 40.24
CA TYR A 125 16.72 0.62 40.77
C TYR A 125 16.77 1.80 41.74
N ASP A 126 16.07 2.90 41.43
CA ASP A 126 16.00 4.06 42.33
C ASP A 126 15.28 3.72 43.64
N ARG A 127 14.15 2.99 43.57
CA ARG A 127 13.44 2.54 44.78
C ARG A 127 14.29 1.61 45.67
N LEU A 128 15.10 0.71 45.09
CA LEU A 128 15.99 -0.16 45.88
C LEU A 128 17.16 0.64 46.52
N GLY A 129 17.68 1.65 45.84
CA GLY A 129 18.78 2.49 46.32
C GLY A 129 18.36 3.53 47.38
N GLN A 130 17.11 4.02 47.33
CA GLN A 130 16.58 4.98 48.32
C GLN A 130 16.24 4.32 49.67
N VAL A 131 15.79 3.05 49.66
CA VAL A 131 15.44 2.31 50.90
C VAL A 131 16.68 2.05 51.77
N ALA A 132 17.86 1.85 51.17
CA ALA A 132 19.10 1.64 51.93
C ALA A 132 19.63 2.90 52.65
N ARG A 133 19.21 4.11 52.24
CA ARG A 133 19.72 5.38 52.77
C ARG A 133 18.93 5.93 53.97
N PHE A 134 17.73 5.43 54.24
CA PHE A 134 16.88 5.93 55.33
C PHE A 134 17.03 5.22 56.68
N THR A 135 17.86 4.18 56.78
CA THR A 135 18.11 3.45 58.03
C THR A 135 19.56 3.57 58.50
N ARG A 136 19.93 4.74 59.04
CA ARG A 136 20.95 4.89 60.11
C ARG A 136 21.12 6.36 60.49
N GLY A 137 20.68 6.73 61.69
CA GLY A 137 21.05 8.03 62.27
C GLY A 137 20.04 8.67 63.22
N ARG A 138 19.43 7.93 64.16
CA ARG A 138 18.82 8.55 65.35
C ARG A 138 19.51 7.99 66.59
N GLY A 139 20.69 8.54 66.85
CA GLY A 139 21.49 8.27 68.04
C GLY A 139 20.84 8.88 69.28
N TYR A 140 20.83 8.09 70.34
CA TYR A 140 20.58 8.47 71.72
C TYR A 140 21.47 9.66 72.16
N GLN A 141 20.88 10.64 72.85
CA GLN A 141 21.58 11.42 73.86
C GLN A 141 20.70 11.48 75.11
N GLU A 142 21.06 10.66 76.09
CA GLU A 142 20.81 10.89 77.52
C GLU A 142 21.85 11.89 78.01
N ALA A 143 21.41 12.97 78.68
CA ALA A 143 22.06 13.69 79.78
C ALA A 143 21.18 14.87 80.22
#